data_AF-A0A962L3T1-F1
#
_entry.id   AF-A0A962L3T1-F1
#
_cell.length_a   1.000
_cell.length_b   1.000
_cell.length_c   1.000
_cell.angle_alpha   90.00
_cell.angle_beta   90.00
_cell.angle_gamma   90.00
#
_symmetry.space_group_name_H-M   'P 1'
#
loop_
_entity.id
_entity.type
_entity.pdbx_description
1 polymer ?
#
loop_
_entity_poly.entity_id
_entity_poly.type
_entity_poly.pdbx_seq_one_letter_code
_entity_poly.pdbx_strand_id
1 'polypeptide(L)'
;MLLVKPPDKQKLRSVIAGLVDGNLAREEVESWYRAVVAEYGDVDLSVKDGYWYFHSLSALVIPIALGDDETWFLRPRDLREYLHDLDQVASSETWHNITRVRAHQVEHFELRWPLIMFEHSEPAAFDRVGLTPVRGIFDVHHDLVEHTHLLYKGDLYLMVRQYDDLAHQVMLLGNNRDEAQLREFIAQLEIA
;
A
#
# COMPACT_ATOMS: atom_id res chain seq x y z
N MET A 1 19.71 17.78 -4.14
CA MET A 1 20.36 17.03 -3.05
C MET A 1 19.61 17.27 -1.74
N LEU A 2 18.92 16.23 -1.29
CA LEU A 2 18.16 16.24 -0.03
C LEU A 2 19.11 16.27 1.18
N LEU A 3 18.75 17.03 2.21
CA LEU A 3 19.50 17.07 3.47
C LEU A 3 19.29 15.77 4.25
N VAL A 4 20.39 15.19 4.74
CA VAL A 4 20.37 13.98 5.59
C VAL A 4 19.96 14.40 7.00
N LYS A 5 18.67 14.25 7.30
CA LYS A 5 18.04 14.49 8.59
C LYS A 5 16.81 13.59 8.70
N PRO A 6 16.39 13.16 9.91
CA PRO A 6 15.12 12.48 10.10
C PRO A 6 13.98 13.33 9.51
N PRO A 7 13.14 12.77 8.64
CA PRO A 7 12.01 13.51 8.08
C PRO A 7 10.90 13.62 9.12
N ASP A 8 10.25 14.78 9.16
CA ASP A 8 8.89 14.89 9.69
C ASP A 8 7.88 14.60 8.57
N LYS A 9 6.58 14.60 8.92
CA LYS A 9 5.47 14.42 7.96
C LYS A 9 5.57 15.37 6.77
N GLN A 10 5.88 16.64 7.00
CA GLN A 10 5.93 17.66 5.95
C GLN A 10 7.09 17.39 4.98
N LYS A 11 8.25 17.01 5.51
CA LYS A 11 9.43 16.67 4.74
C LYS A 11 9.17 15.41 3.91
N LEU A 12 8.63 14.36 4.51
CA LEU A 12 8.26 13.13 3.81
C LEU A 12 7.29 13.41 2.67
N ARG A 13 6.20 14.13 2.94
CA ARG A 13 5.24 14.58 1.94
C ARG A 13 5.91 15.35 0.79
N SER A 14 6.82 16.28 1.10
CA SER A 14 7.54 17.06 0.08
C SER A 14 8.43 16.21 -0.81
N VAL A 15 9.05 15.17 -0.26
CA VAL A 15 9.89 14.23 -1.01
C VAL A 15 9.03 13.37 -1.94
N ILE A 16 7.92 12.83 -1.44
CA ILE A 16 7.00 12.03 -2.25
C ILE A 16 6.36 12.88 -3.36
N ALA A 17 5.95 14.11 -3.07
CA ALA A 17 5.44 15.04 -4.09
C ALA A 17 6.51 15.33 -5.16
N GLY A 18 7.76 15.56 -4.73
CA GLY A 18 8.88 15.74 -5.66
C GLY A 18 9.09 14.53 -6.59
N LEU A 19 8.91 13.30 -6.11
CA LEU A 19 8.94 12.09 -6.94
C LEU A 19 7.78 12.03 -7.93
N VAL A 20 6.56 12.32 -7.48
CA VAL A 20 5.35 12.29 -8.31
C VAL A 20 5.42 13.32 -9.45
N ASP A 21 5.94 14.50 -9.15
CA ASP A 21 6.05 15.62 -10.09
C ASP A 21 7.29 15.51 -11.00
N GLY A 22 8.17 14.51 -10.78
CA GLY A 22 9.41 14.33 -11.53
C GLY A 22 10.52 15.34 -11.18
N ASN A 23 10.35 16.08 -10.08
CA ASN A 23 11.34 17.05 -9.58
C ASN A 23 12.47 16.38 -8.78
N LEU A 24 12.25 15.15 -8.30
CA LEU A 24 13.25 14.32 -7.64
C LEU A 24 13.36 12.97 -8.37
N ALA A 25 14.60 12.51 -8.57
CA ALA A 25 14.85 11.19 -9.14
C ALA A 25 14.67 10.10 -8.07
N ARG A 26 14.27 8.89 -8.50
CA ARG A 26 14.09 7.73 -7.61
C ARG A 26 15.40 7.39 -6.89
N GLU A 27 16.51 7.40 -7.62
CA GLU A 27 17.86 7.12 -7.13
C GLU A 27 18.34 8.18 -6.13
N GLU A 28 17.99 9.45 -6.34
CA GLU A 28 18.31 10.53 -5.39
C GLU A 28 17.58 10.31 -4.06
N VAL A 29 16.29 9.98 -4.10
CA VAL A 29 15.48 9.77 -2.90
C VAL A 29 15.87 8.48 -2.19
N GLU A 30 16.18 7.43 -2.93
CA GLU A 30 16.63 6.15 -2.35
C GLU A 30 18.00 6.30 -1.66
N SER A 31 18.92 7.04 -2.28
CA SER A 31 20.21 7.38 -1.66
C SER A 31 20.03 8.23 -0.39
N TRP A 32 19.09 9.18 -0.41
CA TRP A 32 18.74 9.98 0.76
C TRP A 32 18.14 9.11 1.88
N TYR A 33 17.21 8.21 1.57
CA TYR A 33 16.63 7.26 2.52
C TYR A 33 17.74 6.43 3.19
N ARG A 34 18.63 5.84 2.40
CA ARG A 34 19.76 5.05 2.92
C ARG A 34 20.66 5.86 3.86
N ALA A 35 20.95 7.11 3.51
CA ALA A 35 21.77 7.99 4.34
C ALA A 35 21.09 8.32 5.68
N VAL A 36 19.79 8.60 5.67
CA VAL A 36 19.01 8.86 6.90
C VAL A 36 18.99 7.62 7.80
N VAL A 37 18.68 6.45 7.26
CA VAL A 37 18.66 5.20 8.05
C VAL A 37 20.04 4.82 8.57
N ALA A 38 21.10 5.06 7.80
CA ALA A 38 22.47 4.78 8.24
C ALA A 38 22.93 5.68 9.40
N GLU A 39 22.50 6.95 9.43
CA GLU A 39 22.91 7.92 10.45
C GLU A 39 22.01 7.87 11.70
N TYR A 40 20.71 7.66 11.52
CA TYR A 40 19.72 7.79 12.59
C TYR A 40 19.06 6.46 12.99
N GLY A 41 19.22 5.40 12.19
CA GLY A 41 18.49 4.15 12.38
C GLY A 41 17.01 4.34 12.03
N ASP A 42 16.14 4.04 12.98
CA ASP A 42 14.71 4.27 12.81
C ASP A 42 14.35 5.75 13.02
N VAL A 43 13.31 6.22 12.33
CA VAL A 43 12.90 7.63 12.37
C VAL A 43 11.72 7.82 13.32
N ASP A 44 11.67 8.97 14.00
CA ASP A 44 10.57 9.35 14.90
C ASP A 44 9.34 9.81 14.10
N LEU A 45 8.76 8.89 13.33
CA LEU A 45 7.49 9.06 12.63
C LEU A 45 6.45 8.12 13.22
N SER A 46 5.26 8.63 13.47
CA SER A 46 4.11 7.76 13.73
C SER A 46 3.63 7.11 12.43
N VAL A 47 2.85 6.03 12.53
CA VAL A 47 2.16 5.43 11.37
C VAL A 47 1.32 6.49 10.64
N LYS A 48 0.62 7.36 11.38
CA LYS A 48 -0.20 8.45 10.83
C LYS A 48 0.62 9.55 10.13
N ASP A 49 1.88 9.69 10.50
CA ASP A 49 2.82 10.65 9.89
C ASP A 49 3.61 10.04 8.73
N GLY A 50 3.36 8.76 8.41
CA GLY A 50 3.92 8.08 7.24
C GLY A 50 5.14 7.23 7.52
N TYR A 51 5.30 6.69 8.73
CA TYR A 51 6.38 5.75 9.07
C TYR A 51 6.59 4.68 7.99
N TRP A 52 5.51 3.99 7.60
CA TRP A 52 5.57 2.95 6.57
C TRP A 52 5.84 3.50 5.16
N TYR A 53 5.38 4.71 4.85
CA TYR A 53 5.68 5.36 3.58
C TYR A 53 7.15 5.76 3.47
N PHE A 54 7.79 6.14 4.58
CA PHE A 54 9.23 6.37 4.63
C PHE A 54 10.01 5.08 4.37
N HIS A 55 9.68 3.99 5.08
CA HIS A 55 10.32 2.68 4.88
C HIS A 55 10.10 2.10 3.48
N SER A 56 8.92 2.36 2.89
CA SER A 56 8.62 1.99 1.51
C SER A 56 9.56 2.66 0.49
N LEU A 57 10.18 3.81 0.80
CA LEU A 57 11.13 4.47 -0.11
C LEU A 57 12.38 3.62 -0.40
N SER A 58 12.71 2.65 0.46
CA SER A 58 13.74 1.64 0.19
C SER A 58 13.49 0.83 -1.09
N ALA A 59 12.23 0.75 -1.53
CA ALA A 59 11.81 -0.03 -2.69
C ALA A 59 11.66 0.79 -3.98
N LEU A 60 12.08 2.06 -4.00
CA LEU A 60 11.93 2.96 -5.16
C LEU A 60 12.66 2.47 -6.43
N VAL A 61 13.79 1.80 -6.24
CA VAL A 61 14.68 1.31 -7.31
C VAL A 61 14.71 -0.22 -7.40
N ILE A 62 13.73 -0.90 -6.80
CA ILE A 62 13.58 -2.35 -6.93
C ILE A 62 12.84 -2.63 -8.24
N PRO A 63 13.46 -3.31 -9.22
CA PRO A 63 12.78 -3.71 -10.44
C PRO A 63 11.79 -4.85 -10.16
N ILE A 64 10.73 -4.95 -10.96
CA ILE A 64 9.79 -6.06 -10.87
C ILE A 64 9.88 -6.91 -12.14
N ALA A 65 10.05 -8.22 -11.96
CA ALA A 65 10.13 -9.19 -13.06
C ALA A 65 8.81 -9.96 -13.27
N LEU A 66 7.82 -9.73 -12.39
CA LEU A 66 6.57 -10.47 -12.33
C LEU A 66 5.46 -9.73 -13.08
N GLY A 67 5.29 -10.01 -14.38
CA GLY A 67 4.03 -9.88 -15.13
C GLY A 67 3.36 -8.51 -15.24
N ASP A 68 3.83 -7.50 -14.53
CA ASP A 68 3.36 -6.13 -14.61
C ASP A 68 4.22 -5.38 -15.65
N ASP A 69 3.59 -4.61 -16.52
CA ASP A 69 4.25 -3.77 -17.55
C ASP A 69 5.09 -2.61 -16.96
N GLU A 70 5.33 -2.62 -15.64
CA GLU A 70 5.97 -1.55 -14.90
C GLU A 70 7.45 -1.89 -14.65
N THR A 71 8.33 -0.90 -14.79
CA THR A 71 9.78 -1.10 -14.62
C THR A 71 10.18 -1.33 -13.15
N TRP A 72 9.37 -0.82 -12.22
CA TRP A 72 9.72 -0.73 -10.81
C TRP A 72 8.58 -1.24 -9.92
N PHE A 73 8.93 -1.76 -8.75
CA PHE A 73 7.97 -2.22 -7.74
C PHE A 73 7.01 -1.10 -7.34
N LEU A 74 7.52 0.01 -6.79
CA LEU A 74 6.70 1.19 -6.50
C LEU A 74 6.34 1.91 -7.79
N ARG A 75 5.04 2.06 -8.05
CA ARG A 75 4.48 2.74 -9.22
C ARG A 75 4.23 4.22 -8.90
N PRO A 76 4.16 5.12 -9.90
CA PRO A 76 3.75 6.50 -9.67
C PRO A 76 2.39 6.63 -8.98
N ARG A 77 1.47 5.67 -9.20
CA ARG A 77 0.16 5.64 -8.52
C ARG A 77 0.26 5.35 -7.02
N ASP A 78 1.19 4.50 -6.60
CA ASP A 78 1.40 4.19 -5.18
C ASP A 78 1.86 5.44 -4.42
N LEU A 79 2.79 6.19 -5.01
CA LEU A 79 3.28 7.44 -4.44
C LEU A 79 2.18 8.51 -4.32
N ARG A 80 1.25 8.57 -5.28
CA ARG A 80 0.07 9.45 -5.17
C ARG A 80 -0.86 9.02 -4.06
N GLU A 81 -1.06 7.72 -3.87
CA GLU A 81 -1.87 7.20 -2.78
C GLU A 81 -1.23 7.49 -1.41
N TYR A 82 0.10 7.43 -1.29
CA TYR A 82 0.79 7.88 -0.08
C TYR A 82 0.53 9.37 0.21
N LEU A 83 0.55 10.23 -0.81
CA LEU A 83 0.23 11.65 -0.64
C LEU A 83 -1.21 11.85 -0.19
N HIS A 84 -2.16 11.14 -0.80
CA HIS A 84 -3.56 11.21 -0.39
C HIS A 84 -3.75 10.78 1.06
N ASP A 85 -3.06 9.73 1.50
CA ASP A 85 -3.16 9.27 2.89
C ASP A 85 -2.51 10.25 3.88
N LEU A 86 -1.33 10.78 3.55
CA LEU A 86 -0.66 11.84 4.33
C LEU A 86 -1.52 13.11 4.43
N ASP A 87 -2.23 13.46 3.34
CA ASP A 87 -3.12 14.62 3.26
C ASP A 87 -4.54 14.34 3.78
N GLN A 88 -4.81 13.11 4.25
CA GLN A 88 -6.11 12.69 4.78
C GLN A 88 -7.25 12.86 3.76
N VAL A 89 -6.95 12.63 2.49
CA VAL A 89 -7.92 12.65 1.40
C VAL A 89 -8.65 11.31 1.37
N ALA A 90 -9.93 11.29 1.75
CA ALA A 90 -10.75 10.09 1.74
C ALA A 90 -10.91 9.50 0.32
N SER A 91 -10.98 8.18 0.21
CA SER A 91 -11.39 7.51 -1.04
C SER A 91 -12.91 7.56 -1.20
N SER A 92 -13.36 7.57 -2.45
CA SER A 92 -14.79 7.57 -2.81
C SER A 92 -15.13 6.48 -3.83
N GLU A 93 -14.15 5.67 -4.21
CA GLU A 93 -14.28 4.62 -5.20
C GLU A 93 -15.12 3.47 -4.64
N THR A 94 -16.17 3.10 -5.37
CA THR A 94 -17.09 2.03 -5.01
C THR A 94 -17.32 1.14 -6.23
N TRP A 95 -17.22 -0.16 -6.04
CA TRP A 95 -17.55 -1.18 -7.02
C TRP A 95 -18.67 -2.06 -6.47
N HIS A 96 -19.84 -2.04 -7.11
CA HIS A 96 -21.07 -2.61 -6.56
C HIS A 96 -21.37 -2.08 -5.14
N ASN A 97 -21.17 -2.91 -4.12
CA ASN A 97 -21.34 -2.57 -2.70
C ASN A 97 -20.02 -2.62 -1.92
N ILE A 98 -18.90 -2.73 -2.64
CA ILE A 98 -17.55 -2.75 -2.08
C ILE A 98 -16.98 -1.34 -2.19
N THR A 99 -16.75 -0.71 -1.05
CA THR A 99 -16.15 0.63 -0.99
C THR A 99 -14.66 0.51 -0.68
N ARG A 100 -13.81 1.12 -1.51
CA ARG A 100 -12.38 1.25 -1.20
C ARG A 100 -12.22 2.26 -0.06
N VAL A 101 -11.40 1.93 0.92
CA VAL A 101 -11.00 2.85 2.00
C VAL A 101 -9.48 3.01 2.05
N ARG A 102 -8.99 4.20 2.40
CA ARG A 102 -7.56 4.43 2.62
C ARG A 102 -7.13 4.06 4.02
N ALA A 103 -5.81 3.88 4.22
CA ALA A 103 -5.24 3.46 5.49
C ALA A 103 -5.63 4.39 6.65
N HIS A 104 -5.61 5.71 6.45
CA HIS A 104 -6.00 6.68 7.48
C HIS A 104 -7.49 6.66 7.87
N GLN A 105 -8.35 6.06 7.04
CA GLN A 105 -9.79 5.96 7.32
C GLN A 105 -10.13 4.74 8.20
N VAL A 106 -9.13 3.93 8.52
CA VAL A 106 -9.32 2.65 9.19
C VAL A 106 -8.65 2.68 10.57
N GLU A 107 -9.36 2.16 11.57
CA GLU A 107 -8.80 2.01 12.91
C GLU A 107 -7.73 0.89 12.91
N HIS A 108 -6.46 1.27 13.14
CA HIS A 108 -5.33 0.34 13.10
C HIS A 108 -5.33 -0.72 14.22
N PHE A 109 -6.23 -0.61 15.19
CA PHE A 109 -6.34 -1.53 16.33
C PHE A 109 -7.37 -2.65 16.13
N GLU A 110 -8.12 -2.65 15.02
CA GLU A 110 -9.05 -3.74 14.73
C GLU A 110 -8.29 -5.02 14.36
N LEU A 111 -8.55 -6.10 15.11
CA LEU A 111 -8.03 -7.43 14.81
C LEU A 111 -8.57 -7.89 13.45
N ARG A 112 -7.67 -8.17 12.50
CA ARG A 112 -8.01 -8.78 11.21
C ARG A 112 -7.55 -10.23 11.21
N TRP A 113 -8.49 -11.14 11.10
CA TRP A 113 -8.23 -12.58 11.05
C TRP A 113 -7.91 -12.99 9.61
N PRO A 114 -6.96 -13.92 9.38
CA PRO A 114 -6.83 -14.55 8.09
C PRO A 114 -8.09 -15.36 7.78
N LEU A 115 -8.78 -14.98 6.70
CA LEU A 115 -10.05 -15.59 6.31
C LEU A 115 -9.84 -16.62 5.22
N ILE A 116 -9.14 -16.26 4.14
CA ILE A 116 -8.88 -17.13 3.00
C ILE A 116 -7.63 -16.68 2.26
N MET A 117 -6.99 -17.62 1.56
CA MET A 117 -6.03 -17.34 0.51
C MET A 117 -6.57 -17.90 -0.80
N PHE A 118 -6.44 -17.14 -1.89
CA PHE A 118 -6.88 -17.55 -3.21
C PHE A 118 -5.90 -17.09 -4.28
N GLU A 119 -5.86 -17.82 -5.40
CA GLU A 119 -5.05 -17.42 -6.55
C GLU A 119 -5.68 -16.20 -7.22
N HIS A 120 -4.86 -15.20 -7.50
CA HIS A 120 -5.27 -14.02 -8.25
C HIS A 120 -4.40 -13.90 -9.49
N SER A 121 -4.98 -14.31 -10.62
CA SER A 121 -4.27 -14.45 -11.89
C SER A 121 -4.09 -13.13 -12.65
N GLU A 122 -4.83 -12.07 -12.32
CA GLU A 122 -4.78 -10.78 -13.03
C GLU A 122 -4.67 -9.58 -12.06
N PRO A 123 -3.44 -9.20 -11.64
CA PRO A 123 -3.20 -8.10 -10.71
C PRO A 123 -3.85 -6.75 -11.08
N ALA A 124 -4.06 -6.52 -12.38
CA ALA A 124 -4.67 -5.30 -12.90
C ALA A 124 -6.21 -5.26 -12.79
N ALA A 125 -6.86 -6.36 -12.42
CA ALA A 125 -8.33 -6.44 -12.34
C ALA A 125 -8.90 -5.42 -11.34
N PHE A 126 -8.31 -5.30 -10.15
CA PHE A 126 -8.75 -4.35 -9.14
C PHE A 126 -8.62 -2.88 -9.55
N ASP A 127 -7.60 -2.55 -10.35
CA ASP A 127 -7.44 -1.21 -10.88
C ASP A 127 -8.57 -0.84 -11.86
N ARG A 128 -9.08 -1.80 -12.65
CA ARG A 128 -10.16 -1.55 -13.62
C ARG A 128 -11.48 -1.20 -12.95
N VAL A 129 -11.70 -1.66 -11.73
CA VAL A 129 -12.92 -1.42 -10.95
C VAL A 129 -12.77 -0.32 -9.90
N GLY A 130 -11.64 0.38 -9.87
CA GLY A 130 -11.37 1.45 -8.90
C GLY A 130 -11.06 0.96 -7.48
N LEU A 131 -10.82 -0.34 -7.29
CA LEU A 131 -10.38 -0.94 -6.03
C LEU A 131 -8.83 -0.94 -5.92
N THR A 132 -8.20 0.11 -6.45
CA THR A 132 -6.75 0.21 -6.65
C THR A 132 -5.95 -0.14 -5.40
N PRO A 133 -5.08 -1.17 -5.47
CA PRO A 133 -4.21 -1.51 -4.38
C PRO A 133 -2.95 -0.66 -4.39
N VAL A 134 -2.30 -0.60 -3.23
CA VAL A 134 -1.11 0.21 -2.97
C VAL A 134 0.05 -0.71 -2.62
N ARG A 135 1.18 -0.53 -3.30
CA ARG A 135 2.44 -1.24 -3.01
C ARG A 135 3.24 -0.54 -1.94
N GLY A 136 4.04 -1.28 -1.19
CA GLY A 136 4.94 -0.72 -0.20
C GLY A 136 5.45 -1.75 0.79
N ILE A 137 6.01 -1.23 1.87
CA ILE A 137 6.40 -1.96 3.08
C ILE A 137 5.52 -1.43 4.21
N PHE A 138 4.75 -2.31 4.84
CA PHE A 138 3.76 -1.94 5.86
C PHE A 138 3.89 -2.74 7.17
N ASP A 139 4.99 -3.46 7.33
CA ASP A 139 5.30 -4.20 8.55
C ASP A 139 6.82 -4.24 8.83
N VAL A 140 7.15 -4.70 10.04
CA VAL A 140 8.52 -4.75 10.58
C VAL A 140 9.42 -5.76 9.89
N HIS A 141 8.87 -6.72 9.15
CA HIS A 141 9.62 -7.71 8.39
C HIS A 141 10.16 -7.13 7.09
N HIS A 142 9.70 -5.93 6.71
CA HIS A 142 10.09 -5.22 5.49
C HIS A 142 9.73 -5.97 4.21
N ASP A 143 8.66 -6.77 4.27
CA ASP A 143 8.15 -7.50 3.12
C ASP A 143 7.57 -6.53 2.09
N LEU A 144 7.89 -6.78 0.82
CA LEU A 144 7.29 -6.05 -0.30
C LEU A 144 5.88 -6.58 -0.51
N VAL A 145 4.89 -5.73 -0.27
CA VAL A 145 3.49 -6.13 -0.39
C VAL A 145 2.69 -5.14 -1.23
N GLU A 146 1.57 -5.62 -1.75
CA GLU A 146 0.49 -4.82 -2.32
C GLU A 146 -0.76 -5.06 -1.52
N HIS A 147 -1.44 -3.99 -1.11
CA HIS A 147 -2.60 -4.11 -0.26
C HIS A 147 -3.75 -3.18 -0.65
N THR A 148 -4.98 -3.53 -0.29
CA THR A 148 -6.13 -2.62 -0.41
C THR A 148 -7.10 -2.88 0.73
N HIS A 149 -7.66 -1.82 1.29
CA HIS A 149 -8.72 -1.92 2.30
C HIS A 149 -10.08 -1.72 1.65
N LEU A 150 -11.01 -2.60 2.00
CA LEU A 150 -12.32 -2.69 1.40
C LEU A 150 -13.38 -2.78 2.50
N LEU A 151 -14.44 -1.99 2.36
CA LEU A 151 -15.64 -2.09 3.19
C LEU A 151 -16.74 -2.78 2.41
N TYR A 152 -17.36 -3.77 3.02
CA TYR A 152 -18.52 -4.46 2.46
C TYR A 152 -19.54 -4.78 3.56
N LYS A 153 -20.75 -4.25 3.41
CA LYS A 153 -21.85 -4.36 4.40
C LYS A 153 -21.46 -3.95 5.84
N GLY A 154 -20.51 -3.02 5.96
CA GLY A 154 -20.00 -2.54 7.26
C GLY A 154 -18.81 -3.31 7.81
N ASP A 155 -18.45 -4.45 7.20
CA ASP A 155 -17.26 -5.20 7.57
C ASP A 155 -16.05 -4.75 6.77
N LEU A 156 -14.90 -4.79 7.44
CA LEU A 156 -13.63 -4.36 6.89
C LEU A 156 -12.81 -5.57 6.47
N TYR A 157 -12.37 -5.51 5.23
CA TYR A 157 -11.50 -6.49 4.61
C TYR A 157 -10.19 -5.84 4.19
N LEU A 158 -9.11 -6.58 4.31
CA LEU A 158 -7.79 -6.22 3.83
C LEU A 158 -7.27 -7.32 2.93
N MET A 159 -7.05 -6.97 1.68
CA MET A 159 -6.39 -7.83 0.72
C MET A 159 -4.90 -7.54 0.75
N VAL A 160 -4.08 -8.56 0.90
CA VAL A 160 -2.62 -8.47 0.90
C VAL A 160 -2.06 -9.48 -0.09
N ARG A 161 -1.17 -9.01 -0.94
CA ARG A 161 -0.34 -9.82 -1.84
C ARG A 161 1.11 -9.57 -1.48
N GLN A 162 1.87 -10.63 -1.22
CA GLN A 162 3.31 -10.55 -0.97
C GLN A 162 4.07 -10.73 -2.30
N TYR A 163 5.16 -9.98 -2.50
CA TYR A 163 6.01 -10.09 -3.70
C TYR A 163 7.20 -11.00 -3.43
N ASP A 164 6.88 -12.27 -3.18
CA ASP A 164 7.81 -13.38 -2.95
C ASP A 164 7.42 -14.59 -3.83
N ASP A 165 7.81 -15.81 -3.45
CA ASP A 165 7.44 -17.05 -4.14
C ASP A 165 5.91 -17.27 -4.21
N LEU A 166 5.12 -16.56 -3.39
CA LEU A 166 3.67 -16.61 -3.33
C LEU A 166 3.00 -15.40 -4.02
N ALA A 167 3.71 -14.68 -4.88
CA ALA A 167 3.18 -13.50 -5.57
C ALA A 167 1.96 -13.75 -6.49
N HIS A 168 1.50 -15.00 -6.66
CA HIS A 168 0.26 -15.33 -7.37
C HIS A 168 -0.94 -15.49 -6.41
N GLN A 169 -0.73 -15.40 -5.11
CA GLN A 169 -1.73 -15.58 -4.08
C GLN A 169 -2.08 -14.24 -3.42
N VAL A 170 -3.36 -14.11 -3.08
CA VAL A 170 -3.89 -13.00 -2.30
C VAL A 170 -4.43 -13.56 -0.99
N MET A 171 -3.98 -13.00 0.11
CA MET A 171 -4.50 -13.26 1.45
C MET A 171 -5.56 -12.21 1.78
N LEU A 172 -6.74 -12.69 2.17
CA LEU A 172 -7.83 -11.84 2.65
C LEU A 172 -7.90 -11.91 4.18
N LEU A 173 -7.72 -10.76 4.80
CA LEU A 173 -7.90 -10.54 6.24
C LEU A 173 -9.21 -9.79 6.49
N GLY A 174 -9.88 -10.03 7.61
CA GLY A 174 -11.08 -9.25 7.95
C GLY A 174 -11.48 -9.31 9.42
N ASN A 175 -12.36 -8.40 9.83
CA ASN A 175 -12.87 -8.30 11.20
C ASN A 175 -14.10 -9.19 11.47
N ASN A 176 -14.77 -9.68 10.42
CA ASN A 176 -15.87 -10.64 10.49
C ASN A 176 -15.48 -12.01 9.91
N ARG A 177 -15.93 -13.09 10.56
CA ARG A 177 -15.67 -14.49 10.18
C ARG A 177 -16.93 -15.22 9.67
N ASP A 178 -18.02 -14.50 9.40
CA ASP A 178 -19.22 -15.08 8.78
C ASP A 178 -18.89 -15.60 7.37
N GLU A 179 -18.99 -16.93 7.20
CA GLU A 179 -18.63 -17.59 5.95
C GLU A 179 -19.59 -17.26 4.80
N ALA A 180 -20.87 -17.02 5.08
CA ALA A 180 -21.85 -16.73 4.04
C ALA A 180 -21.60 -15.34 3.46
N GLN A 181 -21.31 -14.36 4.32
CA GLN A 181 -20.96 -13.02 3.91
C GLN A 181 -19.60 -12.96 3.21
N LEU A 182 -18.61 -13.71 3.71
CA LEU A 182 -17.31 -13.83 3.05
C LEU A 182 -17.44 -14.40 1.63
N ARG A 183 -18.26 -15.43 1.43
CA ARG A 183 -18.51 -16.00 0.10
C ARG A 183 -19.18 -15.00 -0.83
N GLU A 184 -20.16 -14.24 -0.33
CA GLU A 184 -20.83 -13.20 -1.12
C GLU A 184 -19.89 -12.06 -1.51
N PHE A 185 -19.00 -11.66 -0.59
CA PHE A 185 -17.96 -10.66 -0.83
C PHE A 185 -16.98 -11.13 -1.90
N ILE A 186 -16.44 -12.35 -1.77
CA ILE A 186 -15.51 -12.93 -2.76
C ILE A 186 -16.18 -13.06 -4.13
N ALA A 187 -17.43 -13.52 -4.21
CA ALA A 187 -18.15 -13.62 -5.47
C ALA A 187 -18.30 -12.26 -6.17
N GLN A 188 -18.42 -11.15 -5.42
CA GLN A 188 -18.41 -9.79 -6.00
C GLN A 188 -17.01 -9.34 -6.43
N LEU A 189 -15.96 -9.77 -5.74
CA LEU A 189 -14.57 -9.50 -6.14
C LEU A 189 -14.15 -10.29 -7.39
N GLU A 190 -14.60 -11.54 -7.56
CA GLU A 190 -14.27 -12.37 -8.73
C GLU A 190 -14.92 -11.88 -10.04
N ILE A 191 -15.92 -11.00 -9.94
CA ILE A 191 -16.55 -10.32 -11.09
C ILE A 191 -15.73 -9.09 -11.54
N ALA A 192 -14.80 -8.61 -10.70
CA ALA A 192 -13.90 -7.49 -11.01
C ALA A 192 -12.71 -7.92 -11.87
#